data_AF-A0A7K8RB61-F1
#
_entry.id   AF-A0A7K8RB61-F1
#
_cell.length_a   1.000
_cell.length_b   1.000
_cell.length_c   1.000
_cell.angle_alpha   90.00
_cell.angle_beta   90.00
_cell.angle_gamma   90.00
#
_symmetry.space_group_name_H-M   'P 1'
#
loop_
_entity.id
_entity.type
_entity.pdbx_description
1 polymer ?
#
loop_
_entity_poly.entity_id
_entity_poly.type
_entity_poly.pdbx_seq_one_letter_code
_entity_poly.pdbx_strand_id
1 'polypeptide(L)' 'CHPVTGTCSCPPGWTGHNCQRACAVGRWGPDCIHTCNCSNGDGGCSARSGQCLCEPGYSGSRCE' A
#
# COMPACT_ATOMS: atom_id res chain seq x y z
N CYS A 1 13.40 12.46 -7.15
CA CYS A 1 14.29 11.29 -7.22
C CYS A 1 15.55 11.63 -6.44
N HIS A 2 16.01 10.77 -5.53
CA HIS A 2 17.14 11.07 -4.67
C HIS A 2 18.44 11.03 -5.50
N PRO A 3 19.16 12.16 -5.63
CA PRO A 3 20.23 12.31 -6.61
C PRO A 3 21.47 11.44 -6.31
N VAL A 4 21.62 10.96 -5.08
CA VAL A 4 22.78 10.14 -4.65
C VAL A 4 22.51 8.64 -4.73
N THR A 5 21.28 8.20 -4.45
CA THR A 5 20.92 6.77 -4.42
C THR A 5 20.20 6.32 -5.68
N GLY A 6 19.75 7.25 -6.53
CA GLY A 6 18.94 6.95 -7.71
C GLY A 6 17.52 6.48 -7.38
N THR A 7 17.11 6.49 -6.11
CA THR A 7 15.77 6.07 -5.70
C THR A 7 14.76 7.17 -6.02
N CYS A 8 13.86 6.89 -6.95
CA CYS A 8 12.73 7.77 -7.23
C CYS A 8 11.60 7.42 -6.28
N SER A 9 11.23 8.34 -5.39
CA SER A 9 10.05 8.16 -4.54
C SER A 9 8.78 8.31 -5.36
N CYS A 10 8.08 7.21 -5.57
CA CYS A 10 6.78 7.25 -6.25
C CYS A 10 5.67 7.80 -5.34
N PRO A 11 4.63 8.40 -5.93
CA PRO A 11 3.45 8.77 -5.15
C PRO A 11 2.84 7.52 -4.50
N PRO A 12 2.20 7.66 -3.33
CA PRO A 12 1.65 6.52 -2.62
C PRO A 12 0.68 5.73 -3.50
N GLY A 13 0.81 4.41 -3.47
CA GLY A 13 0.01 3.51 -4.31
C GLY A 13 0.62 3.19 -5.68
N TRP A 14 1.81 3.74 -5.98
CA TRP A 14 2.52 3.52 -7.23
C TRP A 14 3.96 3.06 -6.98
N THR A 15 4.51 2.35 -7.95
CA THR A 15 5.87 1.78 -7.93
C THR A 15 6.43 1.58 -9.35
N GLY A 16 7.67 1.13 -9.41
CA GLY A 16 8.46 0.94 -10.62
C GLY A 16 9.20 2.20 -11.03
N HIS A 17 10.10 2.06 -12.01
CA HIS A 17 11.07 3.10 -12.39
C HIS A 17 10.46 4.48 -12.67
N ASN A 18 9.24 4.52 -13.23
CA ASN A 18 8.53 5.76 -13.55
C ASN A 18 7.17 5.84 -12.86
N CYS A 19 6.96 5.12 -11.76
CA CYS A 19 5.69 5.11 -11.03
C CYS A 19 4.48 4.70 -11.87
N GLN A 20 4.70 3.91 -12.93
CA GLN A 20 3.63 3.50 -13.85
C GLN A 20 2.88 2.23 -13.39
N ARG A 21 3.36 1.56 -12.33
CA ARG A 21 2.73 0.35 -11.81
C ARG A 21 2.01 0.68 -10.50
N ALA A 22 0.75 0.28 -10.39
CA ALA A 22 0.05 0.34 -9.11
C ALA A 22 0.65 -0.68 -8.12
N CYS A 23 0.49 -0.44 -6.83
CA CYS A 23 0.89 -1.42 -5.82
C CYS A 23 0.14 -2.74 -5.98
N ALA A 24 0.87 -3.83 -5.75
CA ALA A 24 0.27 -5.13 -5.56
C ALA A 24 -0.61 -5.13 -4.29
N VAL A 25 -1.67 -5.94 -4.31
CA VAL A 25 -2.53 -6.15 -3.14
C VAL A 25 -1.68 -6.58 -1.94
N GLY A 26 -1.93 -5.97 -0.79
CA GLY A 26 -1.16 -6.20 0.43
C GLY A 26 0.08 -5.31 0.59
N ARG A 27 0.29 -4.32 -0.29
CA ARG A 27 1.34 -3.30 -0.15
C ARG A 27 0.80 -1.89 -0.34
N TRP A 28 1.46 -0.92 0.29
CA TRP A 28 1.03 0.47 0.28
C TRP A 28 2.19 1.45 0.45
N GLY A 29 1.87 2.74 0.27
CA GLY A 29 2.79 3.86 0.44
C GLY A 29 3.65 4.14 -0.79
N PRO A 30 4.67 4.99 -0.66
CA PRO A 30 5.60 5.32 -1.75
C PRO A 30 6.34 4.06 -2.18
N ASP A 31 6.36 3.77 -3.48
CA ASP A 31 7.03 2.60 -4.04
C ASP A 31 6.53 1.24 -3.51
N CYS A 32 5.40 1.23 -2.80
CA CYS A 32 4.81 0.04 -2.19
C CYS A 32 5.76 -0.65 -1.19
N ILE A 33 6.58 0.14 -0.50
CA ILE A 33 7.58 -0.37 0.46
C ILE A 33 6.94 -0.90 1.75
N HIS A 34 5.73 -0.44 2.08
CA HIS A 34 5.02 -0.88 3.27
C HIS A 34 4.12 -2.07 2.95
N THR A 35 4.13 -3.06 3.84
CA THR A 35 3.22 -4.21 3.77
C THR A 35 1.97 -3.92 4.59
N CYS A 36 0.83 -4.39 4.13
CA CYS A 36 -0.42 -4.26 4.85
C CYS A 36 -0.48 -5.25 6.00
N ASN A 37 -1.00 -4.77 7.12
CA ASN A 37 -1.09 -5.54 8.36
C ASN A 37 -2.55 -5.71 8.79
N CYS A 38 -3.38 -6.12 7.84
CA CYS A 38 -4.81 -6.36 8.04
C CYS A 38 -5.07 -7.85 8.26
N SER A 39 -6.17 -8.18 8.93
CA SER A 39 -6.57 -9.56 9.21
C SER A 39 -7.22 -10.18 7.97
N ASN A 40 -6.75 -11.35 7.51
CA ASN A 40 -7.07 -12.08 6.26
C ASN A 40 -8.54 -12.11 5.72
N GLY A 41 -9.54 -11.59 6.43
CA GLY A 41 -10.93 -11.45 5.98
C GLY A 41 -11.29 -10.07 5.40
N ASP A 42 -10.31 -9.20 5.13
CA ASP A 42 -10.54 -7.76 4.96
C ASP A 42 -10.52 -7.23 3.51
N GLY A 43 -10.49 -8.09 2.48
CA GLY A 43 -10.45 -7.62 1.09
C GLY A 43 -9.16 -6.85 0.70
N GLY A 44 -8.22 -6.67 1.64
CA GLY A 44 -6.94 -6.00 1.47
C GLY A 44 -6.92 -4.57 1.99
N CYS A 45 -5.92 -3.83 1.57
CA CYS A 45 -5.62 -2.47 2.05
C CYS A 45 -5.56 -1.47 0.90
N SER A 46 -5.84 -0.21 1.23
CA SER A 46 -5.61 0.92 0.33
C SER A 46 -4.13 1.05 0.00
N ALA A 47 -3.77 0.87 -1.27
CA ALA A 47 -2.41 1.07 -1.76
C ALA A 47 -1.85 2.48 -1.43
N ARG A 48 -2.72 3.46 -1.22
CA ARG A 48 -2.34 4.86 -0.99
C ARG A 48 -2.00 5.15 0.46
N SER A 49 -2.79 4.63 1.40
CA SER A 49 -2.73 4.97 2.82
C SER A 49 -2.40 3.79 3.74
N GLY A 50 -2.48 2.56 3.24
CA GLY A 50 -2.35 1.35 4.05
C GLY A 50 -3.58 1.01 4.89
N GLN A 51 -4.66 1.78 4.75
CA GLN A 51 -5.89 1.57 5.49
C GLN A 51 -6.59 0.29 5.02
N CYS A 52 -6.93 -0.60 5.96
CA CYS A 52 -7.63 -1.84 5.67
C CYS A 52 -9.05 -1.58 5.16
N LEU A 53 -9.49 -2.33 4.16
CA LEU A 53 -10.77 -2.19 3.48
C LEU A 53 -11.78 -3.24 3.98
N CYS A 54 -12.13 -3.18 5.27
CA CYS A 54 -12.93 -4.20 5.92
C CYS A 54 -14.24 -4.55 5.18
N GLU A 55 -14.50 -5.85 5.01
CA GLU A 55 -15.80 -6.33 4.57
C GLU A 55 -16.89 -5.96 5.60
N PRO A 56 -18.15 -5.77 5.15
CA PRO A 56 -19.25 -5.45 6.04
C PRO A 56 -19.43 -6.54 7.10
N GLY A 57 -19.20 -6.16 8.37
CA GLY A 57 -19.23 -7.08 9.51
C GLY A 57 -17.92 -7.11 10.31
N TYR A 58 -16.81 -6.64 9.72
CA TYR A 58 -15.53 -6.47 10.41
C TYR A 58 -15.33 -5.03 10.89
N SER A 59 -14.67 -4.85 12.03
CA SER A 59 -14.48 -3.53 12.64
C SER A 59 -13.05 -3.35 13.15
N GLY A 60 -12.69 -2.13 13.57
CA GLY A 60 -11.35 -1.86 14.09
C GLY A 60 -10.29 -1.55 13.03
N SER A 61 -9.05 -1.34 13.49
CA SER A 61 -7.95 -0.82 12.67
C SER A 61 -7.34 -1.84 11.70
N ARG A 62 -7.58 -3.14 11.97
CA ARG A 62 -7.07 -4.28 11.21
C ARG A 62 -8.20 -5.20 10.73
N CYS A 63 -9.45 -4.74 10.79
CA CYS A 63 -10.64 -5.55 10.47
C CYS A 63 -10.70 -6.82 11.33
N GLU A 64 -10.73 -6.59 12.64
CA GLU A 64 -10.84 -7.62 13.69
C GLU A 64 -12.29 -7.85 14.14
#